data_AF-A0A3Q9KTG3-F1
#
_entry.id   AF-A0A3Q9KTG3-F1
#
_cell.length_a   1.000
_cell.length_b   1.000
_cell.length_c   1.000
_cell.angle_alpha   90.00
_cell.angle_beta   90.00
_cell.angle_gamma   90.00
#
_symmetry.space_group_name_H-M   'P 1'
#
loop_
_entity.id
_entity.type
_entity.pdbx_description
1 polymer ?
#
loop_
_entity_poly.entity_id
_entity_poly.type
_entity_poly.pdbx_seq_one_letter_code
_entity_poly.pdbx_strand_id
1 'polypeptide(L)'
;MDTATVAARLEEAREADQRGRSLICDEVSAAFLAAGTVPSFDVRTADPVDDPYFLCADRYWRRRFQDRPTARTAVACARWMSDHVRKGSWGEVAERWALGNGFLDRADTESDERTAEAMGEAAAGPGDERVAYFVALYHAGKLRANFRFDDLYAFLTHSPSAGAVGSLRAEPVYVALQAFAAFGSRALTVAHACGLLERAWSAPDRTRQTLDICLHGIAFAAPFEGQGALLRRHAEEAVRAWPDDQVFHARLAAGHHLCGRHDAALESIDTALSLLATGPTADLTGLRDQYLTRRESIQEGRLRALRDADQQRRWSEQTAANARLERTLHTSSTRTVEVVAIFTAAIAFAIGSLQITLTGELPLSDRLWLLTAQGAGLATFALLIVGGTWLITRNQDHGGDEEER
;
A
#
# COMPACT_ATOMS: atom_id res chain seq x y z
N MET A 1 -24.99 1.07 -44.08
CA MET A 1 -26.09 1.83 -43.45
C MET A 1 -25.92 3.28 -43.88
N ASP A 2 -26.96 3.96 -44.37
CA ASP A 2 -26.84 5.37 -44.74
C ASP A 2 -26.74 6.26 -43.48
N THR A 3 -26.25 7.49 -43.65
CA THR A 3 -26.06 8.46 -42.55
C THR A 3 -27.37 8.84 -41.87
N ALA A 4 -28.49 8.87 -42.61
CA ALA A 4 -29.81 9.17 -42.07
C ALA A 4 -30.30 8.09 -41.11
N THR A 5 -30.09 6.81 -41.45
CA THR A 5 -30.44 5.67 -40.59
C THR A 5 -29.58 5.64 -39.33
N VAL A 6 -28.28 5.93 -39.43
CA VAL A 6 -27.39 6.05 -38.26
C VAL A 6 -27.90 7.15 -37.32
N ALA A 7 -28.18 8.35 -37.86
CA ALA A 7 -28.63 9.48 -37.06
C ALA A 7 -29.94 9.15 -36.33
N ALA A 8 -30.91 8.55 -37.02
CA ALA A 8 -32.17 8.12 -36.43
C ALA A 8 -31.97 7.12 -35.27
N ARG A 9 -31.11 6.11 -35.45
CA ARG A 9 -30.81 5.13 -34.39
C ARG A 9 -30.09 5.76 -33.19
N LEU A 10 -29.19 6.71 -33.41
CA LEU A 10 -28.50 7.38 -32.31
C LEU A 10 -29.41 8.34 -31.54
N GLU A 11 -30.41 8.96 -32.19
CA GLU A 11 -31.45 9.71 -31.48
C GLU A 11 -32.35 8.77 -30.66
N GLU A 12 -32.73 7.60 -31.19
CA GLU A 12 -33.43 6.56 -30.40
C GLU A 12 -32.61 6.12 -29.18
N ALA A 13 -31.29 6.00 -29.31
CA ALA A 13 -30.40 5.66 -28.21
C ALA A 13 -30.37 6.72 -27.09
N ARG A 14 -30.68 7.99 -27.38
CA ARG A 14 -30.80 9.03 -26.35
C ARG A 14 -31.99 8.79 -25.44
N GLU A 15 -33.13 8.45 -26.03
CA GLU A 15 -34.39 8.23 -25.32
C GLU A 15 -34.45 6.86 -24.62
N ALA A 16 -33.64 5.90 -25.07
CA ALA A 16 -33.54 4.58 -24.47
C ALA A 16 -32.93 4.59 -23.05
N ASP A 17 -33.28 3.58 -22.26
CA ASP A 17 -32.58 3.30 -21.00
C ASP A 17 -31.12 2.88 -21.25
N GLN A 18 -30.33 2.76 -20.18
CA GLN A 18 -28.88 2.45 -20.30
C GLN A 18 -28.61 1.16 -21.08
N ARG A 19 -29.46 0.13 -20.92
CA ARG A 19 -29.30 -1.15 -21.60
C ARG A 19 -29.68 -1.06 -23.08
N GLY A 20 -30.79 -0.43 -23.41
CA GLY A 20 -31.24 -0.18 -24.76
C GLY A 20 -30.24 0.69 -25.53
N ARG A 21 -29.78 1.79 -24.93
CA ARG A 21 -28.71 2.63 -25.47
C ARG A 21 -27.44 1.83 -25.76
N SER A 22 -27.03 0.99 -24.82
CA SER A 22 -25.91 0.07 -25.02
C SER A 22 -26.12 -0.83 -26.24
N LEU A 23 -27.24 -1.53 -26.35
CA LEU A 23 -27.51 -2.42 -27.48
C LEU A 23 -27.51 -1.69 -28.83
N ILE A 24 -28.14 -0.51 -28.89
CA ILE A 24 -28.16 0.30 -30.11
C ILE A 24 -26.74 0.72 -30.52
N CYS A 25 -25.93 1.20 -29.57
CA CYS A 25 -24.54 1.56 -29.85
C CYS A 25 -23.69 0.35 -30.29
N ASP A 26 -23.96 -0.85 -29.77
CA ASP A 26 -23.32 -2.09 -30.26
C ASP A 26 -23.68 -2.41 -31.70
N GLU A 27 -24.94 -2.30 -32.06
CA GLU A 27 -25.41 -2.57 -33.43
C GLU A 27 -24.86 -1.55 -34.42
N VAL A 28 -24.95 -0.26 -34.09
CA VAL A 28 -24.48 0.83 -34.95
C VAL A 28 -22.96 0.76 -35.15
N SER A 29 -22.20 0.55 -34.07
CA SER A 29 -20.74 0.38 -34.19
C SER A 29 -20.34 -0.86 -34.99
N ALA A 30 -21.08 -1.98 -34.86
CA ALA A 30 -20.89 -3.17 -35.70
C ALA A 30 -21.09 -2.85 -37.18
N ALA A 31 -22.17 -2.13 -37.50
CA ALA A 31 -22.52 -1.77 -38.87
C ALA A 31 -21.46 -0.87 -39.52
N PHE A 32 -20.92 0.11 -38.77
CA PHE A 32 -19.81 0.94 -39.25
C PHE A 32 -18.56 0.11 -39.58
N LEU A 33 -18.18 -0.79 -38.66
CA LEU A 33 -17.00 -1.62 -38.83
C LEU A 33 -17.14 -2.58 -40.02
N ALA A 34 -18.30 -3.25 -40.16
CA ALA A 34 -18.60 -4.16 -41.27
C ALA A 34 -18.59 -3.43 -42.63
N ALA A 35 -19.02 -2.16 -42.66
CA ALA A 35 -18.98 -1.34 -43.87
C ALA A 35 -17.59 -0.74 -44.16
N GLY A 36 -16.60 -0.90 -43.27
CA GLY A 36 -15.28 -0.27 -43.40
C GLY A 36 -15.32 1.26 -43.33
N THR A 37 -16.38 1.83 -42.75
CA THR A 37 -16.60 3.28 -42.66
C THR A 37 -16.31 3.76 -41.23
N VAL A 38 -15.69 4.94 -41.11
CA VAL A 38 -15.51 5.60 -39.82
C VAL A 38 -16.79 6.37 -39.45
N PRO A 39 -17.13 6.49 -38.15
CA PRO A 39 -18.24 7.33 -37.72
C PRO A 39 -18.08 8.76 -38.22
N SER A 40 -19.16 9.43 -38.64
CA SER A 40 -19.11 10.80 -39.19
C SER A 40 -19.80 11.83 -38.29
N PHE A 41 -20.06 11.47 -37.04
CA PHE A 41 -20.76 12.31 -36.08
C PHE A 41 -19.80 12.86 -35.02
N ASP A 42 -20.19 13.97 -34.40
CA ASP A 42 -19.39 14.62 -33.37
C ASP A 42 -19.66 14.07 -31.96
N VAL A 43 -18.61 13.98 -31.17
CA VAL A 43 -18.64 13.65 -29.74
C VAL A 43 -18.55 14.93 -28.92
N ARG A 44 -19.56 15.16 -28.08
CA ARG A 44 -19.70 16.44 -27.37
C ARG A 44 -19.14 16.40 -25.96
N THR A 45 -19.21 15.24 -25.31
CA THR A 45 -18.77 15.02 -23.93
C THR A 45 -18.06 13.68 -23.80
N ALA A 46 -17.34 13.48 -22.68
CA ALA A 46 -16.72 12.20 -22.34
C ALA A 46 -17.65 11.31 -21.49
N ASP A 47 -18.95 11.63 -21.42
CA ASP A 47 -19.91 10.93 -20.57
C ASP A 47 -20.65 9.83 -21.35
N PRO A 48 -20.41 8.54 -21.04
CA PRO A 48 -21.11 7.43 -21.69
C PRO A 48 -22.59 7.31 -21.30
N VAL A 49 -23.02 7.97 -20.22
CA VAL A 49 -24.43 8.01 -19.82
C VAL A 49 -25.15 9.01 -20.70
N ASP A 50 -24.69 10.25 -20.78
CA ASP A 50 -25.45 11.31 -21.44
C ASP A 50 -25.21 11.43 -22.95
N ASP A 51 -24.10 10.86 -23.46
CA ASP A 51 -23.70 10.99 -24.86
C ASP A 51 -23.63 9.63 -25.59
N PRO A 52 -24.71 9.21 -26.30
CA PRO A 52 -24.68 7.97 -27.07
C PRO A 52 -23.71 8.02 -28.26
N TYR A 53 -23.32 9.21 -28.73
CA TYR A 53 -22.30 9.35 -29.77
C TYR A 53 -20.93 8.97 -29.20
N PHE A 54 -20.61 9.43 -27.99
CA PHE A 54 -19.41 8.99 -27.27
C PHE A 54 -19.39 7.46 -27.14
N LEU A 55 -20.48 6.86 -26.63
CA LEU A 55 -20.56 5.42 -26.41
C LEU A 55 -20.45 4.61 -27.71
N CYS A 56 -21.10 5.06 -28.78
CA CYS A 56 -21.03 4.41 -30.08
C CYS A 56 -19.63 4.50 -30.70
N ALA A 57 -18.98 5.68 -30.63
CA ALA A 57 -17.63 5.86 -31.13
C ALA A 57 -16.60 5.06 -30.31
N ASP A 58 -16.72 5.02 -28.98
CA ASP A 58 -15.89 4.18 -28.11
C ASP A 58 -15.94 2.72 -28.54
N ARG A 59 -17.14 2.16 -28.78
CA ARG A 59 -17.33 0.78 -29.21
C ARG A 59 -16.77 0.51 -30.60
N TYR A 60 -16.96 1.45 -31.53
CA TYR A 60 -16.38 1.35 -32.87
C TYR A 60 -14.86 1.25 -32.79
N TRP A 61 -14.21 2.20 -32.12
CA TRP A 61 -12.76 2.23 -32.00
C TRP A 61 -12.23 1.04 -31.21
N ARG A 62 -12.89 0.65 -30.13
CA ARG A 62 -12.52 -0.54 -29.33
C ARG A 62 -12.53 -1.81 -30.17
N ARG A 63 -13.55 -2.03 -30.99
CA ARG A 63 -13.58 -3.21 -31.89
C ARG A 63 -12.49 -3.15 -32.95
N ARG A 64 -12.17 -1.95 -33.45
CA ARG A 64 -11.08 -1.76 -34.41
C ARG A 64 -9.70 -2.02 -33.78
N PHE A 65 -9.51 -1.63 -32.54
CA PHE A 65 -8.33 -1.96 -31.74
C PHE A 65 -8.21 -3.47 -31.50
N GLN A 66 -9.30 -4.14 -31.15
CA GLN A 66 -9.34 -5.60 -31.01
C GLN A 66 -8.98 -6.35 -32.30
N ASP A 67 -9.39 -5.85 -33.47
CA ASP A 67 -8.99 -6.42 -34.77
C ASP A 67 -7.52 -6.13 -35.08
N ARG A 68 -7.04 -4.92 -34.77
CA ARG A 68 -5.70 -4.43 -35.13
C ARG A 68 -5.10 -3.58 -34.00
N PRO A 69 -4.48 -4.19 -32.98
CA PRO A 69 -4.00 -3.49 -31.79
C PRO A 69 -2.67 -2.76 -32.03
N THR A 70 -2.59 -1.91 -33.06
CA THR A 70 -1.34 -1.27 -33.54
C THR A 70 -1.31 0.23 -33.31
N ALA A 71 -0.11 0.82 -33.29
CA ALA A 71 0.11 2.25 -33.23
C ALA A 71 -0.54 2.99 -34.42
N ARG A 72 -0.60 2.36 -35.61
CA ARG A 72 -1.31 2.91 -36.77
C ARG A 72 -2.82 3.02 -36.53
N THR A 73 -3.44 2.07 -35.83
CA THR A 73 -4.85 2.16 -35.43
C THR A 73 -5.04 3.32 -34.45
N ALA A 74 -4.11 3.51 -33.51
CA ALA A 74 -4.15 4.64 -32.58
C ALA A 74 -4.00 5.99 -33.30
N VAL A 75 -3.12 6.10 -34.30
CA VAL A 75 -3.01 7.30 -35.15
C VAL A 75 -4.32 7.60 -35.86
N ALA A 76 -4.96 6.58 -36.46
CA ALA A 76 -6.24 6.75 -37.16
C ALA A 76 -7.35 7.22 -36.19
N CYS A 77 -7.40 6.66 -34.98
CA CYS A 77 -8.33 7.08 -33.93
C CYS A 77 -8.08 8.53 -33.52
N ALA A 78 -6.84 8.89 -33.22
CA ALA A 78 -6.49 10.23 -32.77
C ALA A 78 -6.76 11.33 -33.82
N ARG A 79 -6.54 11.02 -35.11
CA ARG A 79 -6.91 11.90 -36.23
C ARG A 79 -8.42 12.11 -36.28
N TRP A 80 -9.17 11.01 -36.28
CA TRP A 80 -10.64 11.09 -36.24
C TRP A 80 -11.14 11.91 -35.05
N MET A 81 -10.56 11.70 -33.86
CA MET A 81 -10.90 12.46 -32.66
C MET A 81 -10.59 13.96 -32.78
N SER A 82 -9.51 14.32 -33.47
CA SER A 82 -9.14 15.72 -33.68
C SER A 82 -10.18 16.48 -34.49
N ASP A 83 -10.86 15.77 -35.40
CA ASP A 83 -11.91 16.32 -36.25
C ASP A 83 -13.31 16.28 -35.58
N HIS A 84 -13.61 15.23 -34.81
CA HIS A 84 -14.98 14.94 -34.35
C HIS A 84 -15.20 15.12 -32.84
N VAL A 85 -14.16 15.26 -32.02
CA VAL A 85 -14.32 15.46 -30.57
C VAL A 85 -14.21 16.95 -30.25
N ARG A 86 -15.21 17.47 -29.53
CA ARG A 86 -15.22 18.88 -29.10
C ARG A 86 -13.94 19.22 -28.34
N LYS A 87 -13.31 20.36 -28.68
CA LYS A 87 -12.02 20.80 -28.11
C LYS A 87 -11.95 20.76 -26.58
N GLY A 88 -13.04 21.08 -25.89
CA GLY A 88 -13.09 21.09 -24.41
C GLY A 88 -13.16 19.70 -23.76
N SER A 89 -13.54 18.66 -24.51
CA SER A 89 -13.64 17.28 -24.01
C SER A 89 -12.53 16.37 -24.54
N TRP A 90 -11.72 16.87 -25.48
CA TRP A 90 -10.71 16.07 -26.16
C TRP A 90 -9.73 15.38 -25.20
N GLY A 91 -9.23 16.09 -24.18
CA GLY A 91 -8.27 15.53 -23.21
C GLY A 91 -8.84 14.32 -22.45
N GLU A 92 -10.03 14.47 -21.88
CA GLU A 92 -10.68 13.39 -21.11
C GLU A 92 -11.03 12.18 -21.99
N VAL A 93 -11.52 12.42 -23.21
CA VAL A 93 -11.80 11.34 -24.18
C VAL A 93 -10.49 10.64 -24.57
N ALA A 94 -9.42 11.39 -24.84
CA ALA A 94 -8.12 10.86 -25.22
C ALA A 94 -7.54 9.97 -24.12
N GLU A 95 -7.57 10.45 -22.87
CA GLU A 95 -7.11 9.66 -21.73
C GLU A 95 -7.89 8.36 -21.56
N ARG A 96 -9.23 8.44 -21.59
CA ARG A 96 -10.09 7.28 -21.41
C ARG A 96 -9.88 6.25 -22.52
N TRP A 97 -9.90 6.68 -23.77
CA TRP A 97 -9.80 5.77 -24.92
C TRP A 97 -8.39 5.25 -25.11
N ALA A 98 -7.36 6.08 -25.04
CA ALA A 98 -5.98 5.64 -25.26
C ALA A 98 -5.56 4.64 -24.16
N LEU A 99 -5.73 5.00 -22.89
CA LEU A 99 -5.33 4.13 -21.78
C LEU A 99 -6.22 2.88 -21.67
N GLY A 100 -7.52 3.03 -21.93
CA GLY A 100 -8.47 1.92 -21.90
C GLY A 100 -8.17 0.88 -22.97
N ASN A 101 -7.97 1.30 -24.22
CA ASN A 101 -7.59 0.38 -25.30
C ASN A 101 -6.16 -0.16 -25.09
N GLY A 102 -5.22 0.66 -24.61
CA GLY A 102 -3.88 0.18 -24.25
C GLY A 102 -3.90 -0.92 -23.19
N PHE A 103 -4.79 -0.84 -22.20
CA PHE A 103 -4.97 -1.91 -21.21
C PHE A 103 -5.55 -3.19 -21.83
N LEU A 104 -6.55 -3.07 -22.70
CA LEU A 104 -7.18 -4.22 -23.36
C LEU A 104 -6.19 -4.92 -24.30
N ASP A 105 -5.39 -4.15 -25.03
CA ASP A 105 -4.46 -4.60 -26.06
C ASP A 105 -3.04 -4.85 -25.51
N ARG A 106 -2.90 -5.00 -24.18
CA ARG A 106 -1.60 -5.13 -23.51
C ARG A 106 -0.77 -6.33 -23.98
N ALA A 107 -1.41 -7.36 -24.52
CA ALA A 107 -0.71 -8.54 -25.04
C ALA A 107 0.13 -8.20 -26.30
N ASP A 108 -0.28 -7.20 -27.07
CA ASP A 108 0.32 -6.81 -28.35
C ASP A 108 1.20 -5.57 -28.19
N THR A 109 2.21 -5.63 -27.32
CA THR A 109 3.15 -4.52 -27.14
C THR A 109 4.10 -4.42 -28.33
N GLU A 110 4.00 -3.34 -29.10
CA GLU A 110 4.91 -3.04 -30.22
C GLU A 110 6.28 -2.56 -29.72
N SER A 111 7.30 -2.61 -30.59
CA SER A 111 8.59 -2.01 -30.25
C SER A 111 8.54 -0.48 -30.34
N ASP A 112 9.48 0.18 -29.67
CA ASP A 112 9.61 1.64 -29.71
C ASP A 112 9.83 2.15 -31.13
N GLU A 113 10.60 1.43 -31.96
CA GLU A 113 10.87 1.80 -33.35
C GLU A 113 9.61 1.78 -34.20
N ARG A 114 8.77 0.75 -34.07
CA ARG A 114 7.50 0.65 -34.80
C ARG A 114 6.51 1.73 -34.37
N THR A 115 6.49 2.04 -33.07
CA THR A 115 5.65 3.11 -32.53
C THR A 115 6.11 4.47 -33.08
N ALA A 116 7.42 4.71 -33.10
CA ALA A 116 8.02 5.93 -33.66
C ALA A 116 7.81 6.04 -35.18
N GLU A 117 7.89 4.94 -35.92
CA GLU A 117 7.60 4.90 -37.37
C GLU A 117 6.14 5.34 -37.64
N ALA A 118 5.18 4.75 -36.91
CA ALA A 118 3.76 5.12 -37.05
C ALA A 118 3.51 6.59 -36.67
N MET A 119 4.20 7.12 -35.66
CA MET A 119 4.11 8.54 -35.31
C MET A 119 4.78 9.44 -36.36
N GLY A 120 5.89 9.01 -36.95
CA GLY A 120 6.58 9.74 -38.03
C GLY A 120 5.70 9.85 -39.28
N GLU A 121 5.00 8.79 -39.67
CA GLU A 121 3.96 8.80 -40.70
C GLU A 121 2.78 9.72 -40.32
N ALA A 122 2.54 9.90 -39.03
CA ALA A 122 1.43 10.69 -38.51
C ALA A 122 1.70 12.20 -38.53
N ALA A 123 2.94 12.61 -38.24
CA ALA A 123 3.40 13.96 -37.91
C ALA A 123 3.58 14.92 -39.12
N ALA A 124 2.71 14.81 -40.12
CA ALA A 124 2.76 15.62 -41.34
C ALA A 124 1.56 16.57 -41.50
N GLY A 125 0.80 16.85 -40.43
CA GLY A 125 -0.47 17.58 -40.51
C GLY A 125 -0.76 18.55 -39.36
N PRO A 126 -1.80 19.39 -39.47
CA PRO A 126 -2.26 20.18 -38.33
C PRO A 126 -2.76 19.25 -37.21
N GLY A 127 -2.27 19.44 -35.98
CA GLY A 127 -2.67 18.65 -34.80
C GLY A 127 -1.69 17.54 -34.38
N ASP A 128 -0.47 17.55 -34.92
CA ASP A 128 0.56 16.52 -34.69
C ASP A 128 0.81 16.21 -33.20
N GLU A 129 0.92 17.22 -32.32
CA GLU A 129 1.16 16.98 -30.89
C GLU A 129 0.04 16.16 -30.23
N ARG A 130 -1.23 16.41 -30.61
CA ARG A 130 -2.39 15.69 -30.06
C ARG A 130 -2.44 14.24 -30.53
N VAL A 131 -2.09 14.00 -31.79
CA VAL A 131 -2.00 12.65 -32.34
C VAL A 131 -0.86 11.89 -31.66
N ALA A 132 0.32 12.51 -31.54
CA ALA A 132 1.46 11.93 -30.84
C ALA A 132 1.13 11.65 -29.36
N TYR A 133 0.45 12.57 -28.68
CA TYR A 133 0.00 12.41 -27.30
C TYR A 133 -0.93 11.21 -27.13
N PHE A 134 -1.98 11.09 -27.96
CA PHE A 134 -2.90 9.96 -27.89
C PHE A 134 -2.17 8.62 -28.09
N VAL A 135 -1.30 8.53 -29.11
CA VAL A 135 -0.55 7.31 -29.41
C VAL A 135 0.44 6.99 -28.28
N ALA A 136 1.07 8.01 -27.68
CA ALA A 136 1.94 7.84 -26.53
C ALA A 136 1.18 7.32 -25.31
N LEU A 137 0.00 7.86 -25.01
CA LEU A 137 -0.86 7.35 -23.93
C LEU A 137 -1.31 5.91 -24.19
N TYR A 138 -1.65 5.56 -25.43
CA TYR A 138 -2.07 4.21 -25.79
C TYR A 138 -0.93 3.21 -25.54
N HIS A 139 0.28 3.50 -26.02
CA HIS A 139 1.43 2.64 -25.80
C HIS A 139 1.83 2.58 -24.31
N ALA A 140 1.82 3.73 -23.62
CA ALA A 140 2.06 3.79 -22.18
C ALA A 140 1.02 2.97 -21.39
N GLY A 141 -0.24 2.94 -21.84
CA GLY A 141 -1.29 2.10 -21.29
C GLY A 141 -0.96 0.61 -21.34
N LYS A 142 -0.40 0.14 -22.47
CA LYS A 142 0.08 -1.26 -22.61
C LYS A 142 1.22 -1.56 -21.63
N LEU A 143 2.23 -0.70 -21.60
CA LEU A 143 3.41 -0.88 -20.72
C LEU A 143 3.00 -0.85 -19.23
N ARG A 144 2.11 0.08 -18.85
CA ARG A 144 1.53 0.17 -17.50
C ARG A 144 0.80 -1.12 -17.14
N ALA A 145 -0.06 -1.62 -18.03
CA ALA A 145 -0.86 -2.81 -17.78
C ALA A 145 -0.02 -4.09 -17.60
N ASN A 146 1.17 -4.12 -18.20
CA ASN A 146 2.15 -5.21 -18.06
C ASN A 146 3.19 -4.95 -16.95
N PHE A 147 3.06 -3.87 -16.18
CA PHE A 147 4.02 -3.46 -15.14
C PHE A 147 5.48 -3.35 -15.65
N ARG A 148 5.67 -2.95 -16.91
CA ARG A 148 7.00 -2.72 -17.51
C ARG A 148 7.52 -1.34 -17.10
N PHE A 149 7.85 -1.17 -15.82
CA PHE A 149 8.15 0.14 -15.23
C PHE A 149 9.34 0.85 -15.86
N ASP A 150 10.47 0.16 -16.03
CA ASP A 150 11.69 0.76 -16.59
C ASP A 150 11.50 1.13 -18.07
N ASP A 151 10.85 0.25 -18.85
CA ASP A 151 10.53 0.52 -20.25
C ASP A 151 9.54 1.67 -20.40
N LEU A 152 8.50 1.73 -19.55
CA LEU A 152 7.55 2.83 -19.52
C LEU A 152 8.24 4.17 -19.21
N TYR A 153 9.14 4.19 -18.23
CA TYR A 153 9.87 5.41 -17.88
C TYR A 153 10.80 5.83 -19.03
N ALA A 154 11.54 4.89 -19.62
CA ALA A 154 12.41 5.15 -20.76
C ALA A 154 11.61 5.66 -21.96
N PHE A 155 10.47 5.03 -22.28
CA PHE A 155 9.56 5.44 -23.33
C PHE A 155 9.07 6.89 -23.13
N LEU A 156 8.55 7.22 -21.95
CA LEU A 156 8.00 8.56 -21.67
C LEU A 156 9.07 9.66 -21.56
N THR A 157 10.33 9.29 -21.33
CA THR A 157 11.39 10.27 -21.06
C THR A 157 12.29 10.49 -22.28
N HIS A 158 12.70 9.40 -22.94
CA HIS A 158 13.81 9.38 -23.90
C HIS A 158 13.41 8.93 -25.31
N SER A 159 12.23 8.36 -25.51
CA SER A 159 11.85 7.89 -26.85
C SER A 159 11.63 9.06 -27.84
N PRO A 160 11.83 8.84 -29.15
CA PRO A 160 11.43 9.81 -30.18
C PRO A 160 9.96 10.19 -30.07
N SER A 161 9.12 9.21 -29.72
CA SER A 161 7.68 9.38 -29.47
C SER A 161 7.42 10.40 -28.36
N ALA A 162 8.16 10.35 -27.25
CA ALA A 162 8.06 11.35 -26.20
C ALA A 162 8.46 12.75 -26.70
N GLY A 163 9.43 12.86 -27.60
CA GLY A 163 9.77 14.13 -28.26
C GLY A 163 8.60 14.71 -29.07
N ALA A 164 7.91 13.88 -29.84
CA ALA A 164 6.79 14.29 -30.70
C ALA A 164 5.55 14.77 -29.93
N VAL A 165 5.39 14.36 -28.66
CA VAL A 165 4.32 14.85 -27.78
C VAL A 165 4.48 16.35 -27.45
N GLY A 166 5.70 16.89 -27.51
CA GLY A 166 5.94 18.32 -27.36
C GLY A 166 5.49 18.88 -26.01
N SER A 167 4.66 19.93 -26.05
CA SER A 167 4.19 20.64 -24.86
C SER A 167 3.28 19.78 -23.96
N LEU A 168 2.55 18.82 -24.55
CA LEU A 168 1.59 17.97 -23.85
C LEU A 168 2.26 16.95 -22.90
N ARG A 169 3.59 16.89 -22.85
CA ARG A 169 4.31 16.11 -21.83
C ARG A 169 4.12 16.67 -20.41
N ALA A 170 3.74 17.94 -20.31
CA ALA A 170 3.44 18.58 -19.04
C ALA A 170 2.01 18.27 -18.52
N GLU A 171 1.17 17.64 -19.34
CA GLU A 171 -0.20 17.27 -18.95
C GLU A 171 -0.21 16.34 -17.73
N PRO A 172 -1.14 16.51 -16.78
CA PRO A 172 -1.11 15.81 -15.50
C PRO A 172 -1.05 14.29 -15.63
N VAL A 173 -1.81 13.71 -16.56
CA VAL A 173 -1.85 12.26 -16.78
C VAL A 173 -0.52 11.71 -17.32
N TYR A 174 0.21 12.49 -18.13
CA TYR A 174 1.52 12.11 -18.65
C TYR A 174 2.54 12.05 -17.52
N VAL A 175 2.53 13.09 -16.66
CA VAL A 175 3.36 13.14 -15.46
C VAL A 175 2.97 12.04 -14.47
N ALA A 176 1.69 11.71 -14.34
CA ALA A 176 1.22 10.59 -13.50
C ALA A 176 1.75 9.24 -14.00
N LEU A 177 1.79 9.01 -15.31
CA LEU A 177 2.40 7.80 -15.89
C LEU A 177 3.90 7.73 -15.61
N GLN A 178 4.61 8.86 -15.67
CA GLN A 178 6.01 8.92 -15.25
C GLN A 178 6.17 8.60 -13.76
N ALA A 179 5.29 9.13 -12.90
CA ALA A 179 5.28 8.82 -11.47
C ALA A 179 5.03 7.32 -11.22
N PHE A 180 4.04 6.73 -11.90
CA PHE A 180 3.74 5.30 -11.84
C PHE A 180 4.97 4.46 -12.22
N ALA A 181 5.63 4.81 -13.32
CA ALA A 181 6.84 4.13 -13.78
C ALA A 181 7.98 4.27 -12.77
N ALA A 182 8.18 5.47 -12.22
CA ALA A 182 9.22 5.75 -11.24
C ALA A 182 9.01 5.00 -9.92
N PHE A 183 7.77 4.81 -9.45
CA PHE A 183 7.48 4.05 -8.22
C PHE A 183 7.82 2.56 -8.34
N GLY A 184 7.64 1.97 -9.52
CA GLY A 184 7.94 0.54 -9.74
C GLY A 184 9.36 0.27 -10.25
N SER A 185 10.06 1.29 -10.73
CA SER A 185 11.46 1.17 -11.15
C SER A 185 12.39 0.94 -9.96
N ARG A 186 13.35 0.02 -10.10
CA ARG A 186 14.40 -0.21 -9.10
C ARG A 186 15.60 0.73 -9.27
N ALA A 187 15.69 1.42 -10.41
CA ALA A 187 16.79 2.34 -10.71
C ALA A 187 16.54 3.77 -10.22
N LEU A 188 15.27 4.13 -10.01
CA LEU A 188 14.86 5.47 -9.62
C LEU A 188 14.59 5.55 -8.11
N THR A 189 14.73 6.76 -7.56
CA THR A 189 14.51 6.99 -6.13
C THR A 189 13.03 7.23 -5.82
N VAL A 190 12.60 6.83 -4.62
CA VAL A 190 11.26 7.13 -4.11
C VAL A 190 11.02 8.65 -4.04
N ALA A 191 12.03 9.43 -3.69
CA ALA A 191 11.93 10.89 -3.65
C ALA A 191 11.60 11.48 -5.04
N HIS A 192 12.21 10.96 -6.11
CA HIS A 192 11.89 11.36 -7.48
C HIS A 192 10.45 10.98 -7.87
N ALA A 193 10.04 9.75 -7.56
CA ALA A 193 8.67 9.29 -7.82
C ALA A 193 7.62 10.14 -7.09
N CYS A 194 7.86 10.46 -5.81
CA CYS A 194 7.01 11.37 -5.03
C CYS A 194 6.97 12.78 -5.62
N GLY A 195 8.09 13.31 -6.11
CA GLY A 195 8.13 14.62 -6.77
C GLY A 195 7.27 14.68 -8.05
N LEU A 196 7.29 13.62 -8.86
CA LEU A 196 6.41 13.50 -10.03
C LEU A 196 4.94 13.35 -9.62
N LEU A 197 4.66 12.55 -8.58
CA LEU A 197 3.32 12.38 -8.05
C LEU A 197 2.73 13.71 -7.58
N GLU A 198 3.45 14.47 -6.76
CA GLU A 198 2.93 15.73 -6.21
C GLU A 198 2.66 16.76 -7.32
N ARG A 199 3.48 16.77 -8.38
CA ARG A 199 3.24 17.59 -9.58
C ARG A 199 1.94 17.21 -10.28
N ALA A 200 1.71 15.92 -10.54
CA ALA A 200 0.48 15.45 -11.19
C ALA A 200 -0.75 15.63 -10.28
N TRP A 201 -0.60 15.35 -8.97
CA TRP A 201 -1.68 15.42 -7.98
C TRP A 201 -2.12 16.85 -7.68
N SER A 202 -1.20 17.81 -7.71
CA SER A 202 -1.49 19.22 -7.42
C SER A 202 -1.92 20.02 -8.65
N ALA A 203 -1.90 19.41 -9.85
CA ALA A 203 -2.30 20.09 -11.07
C ALA A 203 -3.79 20.50 -11.03
N PRO A 204 -4.14 21.72 -11.50
CA PRO A 204 -5.50 22.26 -11.43
C PRO A 204 -6.49 21.55 -12.36
N ASP A 205 -5.97 20.98 -13.44
CA ASP A 205 -6.66 20.30 -14.54
C ASP A 205 -6.56 18.78 -14.47
N ARG A 206 -6.11 18.23 -13.33
CA ARG A 206 -6.03 16.78 -13.13
C ARG A 206 -7.38 16.11 -13.29
N THR A 207 -7.36 15.00 -14.01
CA THR A 207 -8.54 14.17 -14.28
C THR A 207 -8.67 13.03 -13.27
N ARG A 208 -9.82 12.36 -13.28
CA ARG A 208 -10.02 11.10 -12.54
C ARG A 208 -8.95 10.06 -12.89
N GLN A 209 -8.55 9.97 -14.15
CA GLN A 209 -7.53 9.05 -14.67
C GLN A 209 -6.15 9.38 -14.10
N THR A 210 -5.81 10.68 -14.01
CA THR A 210 -4.58 11.13 -13.37
C THR A 210 -4.46 10.59 -11.95
N LEU A 211 -5.53 10.74 -11.15
CA LEU A 211 -5.56 10.27 -9.77
C LEU A 211 -5.49 8.74 -9.66
N ASP A 212 -6.23 8.01 -10.50
CA ASP A 212 -6.13 6.54 -10.57
C ASP A 212 -4.69 6.09 -10.83
N ILE A 213 -4.01 6.70 -11.81
CA ILE A 213 -2.63 6.35 -12.14
C ILE A 213 -1.69 6.63 -10.96
N CYS A 214 -1.80 7.80 -10.32
CA CYS A 214 -1.00 8.14 -9.13
C CYS A 214 -1.20 7.13 -7.99
N LEU A 215 -2.46 6.82 -7.64
CA LEU A 215 -2.78 5.85 -6.57
C LEU A 215 -2.34 4.43 -6.94
N HIS A 216 -2.45 4.07 -8.23
CA HIS A 216 -1.92 2.81 -8.75
C HIS A 216 -0.40 2.75 -8.55
N GLY A 217 0.31 3.82 -8.89
CA GLY A 217 1.76 3.93 -8.72
C GLY A 217 2.19 3.69 -7.28
N ILE A 218 1.59 4.39 -6.31
CA ILE A 218 1.92 4.19 -4.89
C ILE A 218 1.61 2.76 -4.44
N ALA A 219 0.45 2.21 -4.83
CA ALA A 219 -0.01 0.90 -4.37
C ALA A 219 0.85 -0.28 -4.89
N PHE A 220 1.54 -0.10 -6.01
CA PHE A 220 2.41 -1.10 -6.63
C PHE A 220 3.89 -0.71 -6.61
N ALA A 221 4.23 0.35 -5.87
CA ALA A 221 5.62 0.74 -5.67
C ALA A 221 6.43 -0.37 -4.99
N ALA A 222 7.74 -0.39 -5.25
CA ALA A 222 8.66 -1.11 -4.37
C ALA A 222 8.47 -0.63 -2.92
N PRO A 223 8.47 -1.50 -1.90
CA PRO A 223 8.17 -1.10 -0.53
C PRO A 223 9.10 0.02 -0.04
N PHE A 224 8.52 1.07 0.55
CA PHE A 224 9.25 2.19 1.14
C PHE A 224 8.57 2.71 2.40
N GLU A 225 9.33 3.38 3.25
CA GLU A 225 8.82 3.95 4.50
C GLU A 225 7.72 4.98 4.23
N GLY A 226 6.57 4.82 4.88
CA GLY A 226 5.44 5.74 4.72
C GLY A 226 4.55 5.48 3.49
N GLN A 227 4.83 4.46 2.66
CA GLN A 227 4.00 4.10 1.50
C GLN A 227 2.50 3.98 1.84
N GLY A 228 2.16 3.26 2.92
CA GLY A 228 0.78 3.09 3.35
C GLY A 228 0.11 4.41 3.76
N ALA A 229 0.83 5.26 4.48
CA ALA A 229 0.32 6.56 4.91
C ALA A 229 0.10 7.50 3.72
N LEU A 230 1.02 7.50 2.75
CA LEU A 230 0.91 8.25 1.50
C LEU A 230 -0.29 7.79 0.68
N LEU A 231 -0.42 6.48 0.43
CA LEU A 231 -1.54 5.91 -0.31
C LEU A 231 -2.88 6.24 0.35
N ARG A 232 -2.98 6.04 1.67
CA ARG A 232 -4.20 6.31 2.43
C ARG A 232 -4.61 7.78 2.31
N ARG A 233 -3.69 8.72 2.55
CA ARG A 233 -3.98 10.17 2.49
C ARG A 233 -4.57 10.58 1.13
N HIS A 234 -3.91 10.20 0.05
CA HIS A 234 -4.35 10.54 -1.31
C HIS A 234 -5.63 9.79 -1.71
N ALA A 235 -5.81 8.55 -1.27
CA ALA A 235 -7.05 7.81 -1.51
C ALA A 235 -8.23 8.40 -0.73
N GLU A 236 -8.05 8.88 0.50
CA GLU A 236 -9.08 9.61 1.27
C GLU A 236 -9.50 10.91 0.58
N GLU A 237 -8.56 11.64 -0.05
CA GLU A 237 -8.87 12.78 -0.89
C GLU A 237 -9.67 12.39 -2.14
N ALA A 238 -9.25 11.34 -2.84
CA ALA A 238 -9.93 10.87 -4.04
C ALA A 238 -11.36 10.37 -3.74
N VAL A 239 -11.57 9.60 -2.66
CA VAL A 239 -12.91 9.15 -2.25
C VAL A 239 -13.81 10.34 -1.89
N ARG A 240 -13.29 11.39 -1.25
CA ARG A 240 -14.10 12.59 -0.96
C ARG A 240 -14.56 13.31 -2.22
N ALA A 241 -13.73 13.33 -3.26
CA ALA A 241 -14.06 13.98 -4.52
C ALA A 241 -14.92 13.10 -5.46
N TRP A 242 -14.78 11.77 -5.38
CA TRP A 242 -15.56 10.79 -6.14
C TRP A 242 -16.06 9.65 -5.23
N PRO A 243 -17.10 9.91 -4.42
CA PRO A 243 -17.57 8.94 -3.40
C PRO A 243 -18.13 7.65 -4.00
N ASP A 244 -18.59 7.67 -5.24
CA ASP A 244 -19.17 6.51 -5.93
C ASP A 244 -18.14 5.74 -6.78
N ASP A 245 -16.85 6.14 -6.75
CA ASP A 245 -15.81 5.45 -7.51
C ASP A 245 -15.22 4.27 -6.72
N GLN A 246 -15.67 3.07 -7.09
CA GLN A 246 -15.22 1.81 -6.51
C GLN A 246 -13.69 1.62 -6.52
N VAL A 247 -12.97 2.16 -7.52
CA VAL A 247 -11.52 2.01 -7.60
C VAL A 247 -10.84 2.78 -6.48
N PHE A 248 -11.31 3.98 -6.16
CA PHE A 248 -10.73 4.78 -5.08
C PHE A 248 -10.99 4.19 -3.70
N HIS A 249 -12.17 3.59 -3.47
CA HIS A 249 -12.43 2.81 -2.25
C HIS A 249 -11.50 1.60 -2.14
N ALA A 250 -11.26 0.87 -3.23
CA ALA A 250 -10.31 -0.25 -3.23
C ALA A 250 -8.86 0.21 -2.96
N ARG A 251 -8.46 1.39 -3.45
CA ARG A 251 -7.14 2.00 -3.14
C ARG A 251 -7.05 2.46 -1.69
N LEU A 252 -8.13 3.01 -1.14
CA LEU A 252 -8.22 3.39 0.27
C LEU A 252 -8.10 2.17 1.19
N ALA A 253 -8.78 1.07 0.85
CA ALA A 253 -8.65 -0.20 1.54
C ALA A 253 -7.20 -0.69 1.58
N ALA A 254 -6.49 -0.62 0.44
CA ALA A 254 -5.07 -0.93 0.37
C ALA A 254 -4.21 -0.02 1.26
N GLY A 255 -4.49 1.28 1.29
CA GLY A 255 -3.81 2.24 2.17
C GLY A 255 -4.01 1.91 3.66
N HIS A 256 -5.26 1.66 4.08
CA HIS A 256 -5.57 1.23 5.45
C HIS A 256 -4.86 -0.07 5.82
N HIS A 257 -4.86 -1.05 4.90
CA HIS A 257 -4.22 -2.34 5.11
C HIS A 257 -2.70 -2.19 5.33
N LEU A 258 -2.02 -1.39 4.49
CA LEU A 258 -0.59 -1.11 4.65
C LEU A 258 -0.27 -0.36 5.96
N CYS A 259 -1.22 0.39 6.51
CA CYS A 259 -1.10 1.02 7.82
C CYS A 259 -1.50 0.10 9.00
N GLY A 260 -1.78 -1.19 8.77
CA GLY A 260 -2.25 -2.12 9.81
C GLY A 260 -3.67 -1.84 10.32
N ARG A 261 -4.43 -0.95 9.67
CA ARG A 261 -5.81 -0.58 10.04
C ARG A 261 -6.81 -1.54 9.38
N HIS A 262 -6.76 -2.80 9.77
CA HIS A 262 -7.47 -3.86 9.07
C HIS A 262 -9.00 -3.71 9.07
N ASP A 263 -9.62 -3.22 10.15
CA ASP A 263 -11.06 -3.05 10.20
C ASP A 263 -11.54 -1.97 9.21
N ALA A 264 -10.90 -0.79 9.21
CA ALA A 264 -11.19 0.27 8.23
C ALA A 264 -10.89 -0.17 6.78
N ALA A 265 -9.89 -1.02 6.58
CA ALA A 265 -9.59 -1.61 5.27
C ALA A 265 -10.74 -2.53 4.80
N LEU A 266 -11.34 -3.32 5.69
CA LEU A 266 -12.48 -4.17 5.39
C LEU A 266 -13.71 -3.34 5.01
N GLU A 267 -14.02 -2.28 5.76
CA GLU A 267 -15.12 -1.37 5.43
C GLU A 267 -14.96 -0.75 4.03
N SER A 268 -13.74 -0.31 3.70
CA SER A 268 -13.44 0.30 2.41
C SER A 268 -13.55 -0.70 1.24
N ILE A 269 -13.05 -1.93 1.39
CA ILE A 269 -13.14 -2.93 0.32
C ILE A 269 -14.56 -3.48 0.15
N ASP A 270 -15.34 -3.59 1.23
CA ASP A 270 -16.74 -3.98 1.17
C ASP A 270 -17.59 -2.88 0.47
N THR A 271 -17.26 -1.61 0.71
CA THR A 271 -17.85 -0.48 -0.03
C THR A 271 -17.52 -0.54 -1.52
N ALA A 272 -16.26 -0.81 -1.87
CA ALA A 272 -15.84 -0.98 -3.27
C ALA A 272 -16.60 -2.13 -3.97
N LEU A 273 -16.75 -3.28 -3.29
CA LEU A 273 -17.53 -4.42 -3.78
C LEU A 273 -19.01 -4.09 -3.98
N SER A 274 -19.61 -3.33 -3.05
CA SER A 274 -21.01 -2.88 -3.17
C SER A 274 -21.21 -1.96 -4.38
N LEU A 275 -20.34 -0.97 -4.56
CA LEU A 275 -20.38 -0.06 -5.70
C LEU A 275 -20.16 -0.80 -7.03
N LEU A 276 -19.25 -1.77 -7.05
CA LEU A 276 -19.02 -2.63 -8.22
C LEU A 276 -20.28 -3.42 -8.59
N ALA A 277 -21.03 -3.94 -7.61
CA ALA A 277 -22.26 -4.69 -7.85
C ALA A 277 -23.39 -3.84 -8.47
N THR A 278 -23.39 -2.53 -8.21
CA THR A 278 -24.36 -1.58 -8.80
C THR A 278 -23.94 -1.03 -10.15
N GLY A 279 -22.68 -1.24 -10.56
CA GLY A 279 -22.12 -0.71 -11.80
C GLY A 279 -22.56 -1.49 -13.06
N PRO A 280 -22.41 -0.90 -14.26
CA PRO A 280 -22.72 -1.57 -15.53
C PRO A 280 -21.89 -2.85 -15.72
N THR A 281 -22.58 -3.92 -16.12
CA THR A 281 -22.20 -5.34 -15.99
C THR A 281 -21.09 -5.85 -16.93
N ALA A 282 -20.52 -5.04 -17.81
CA ALA A 282 -19.57 -5.54 -18.81
C ALA A 282 -18.17 -5.80 -18.18
N ASP A 283 -17.85 -7.09 -18.04
CA ASP A 283 -16.55 -7.65 -17.61
C ASP A 283 -16.08 -7.26 -16.19
N LEU A 284 -17.01 -7.27 -15.23
CA LEU A 284 -16.70 -7.03 -13.81
C LEU A 284 -16.15 -8.26 -13.09
N THR A 285 -16.15 -9.45 -13.71
CA THR A 285 -15.75 -10.70 -13.04
C THR A 285 -14.29 -10.65 -12.59
N GLY A 286 -13.38 -10.28 -13.49
CA GLY A 286 -11.96 -10.20 -13.15
C GLY A 286 -11.66 -9.14 -12.07
N LEU A 287 -12.39 -8.02 -12.08
CA LEU A 287 -12.22 -6.97 -11.06
C LEU A 287 -12.82 -7.38 -9.71
N ARG A 288 -13.97 -8.04 -9.73
CA ARG A 288 -14.61 -8.60 -8.51
C ARG A 288 -13.69 -9.62 -7.84
N ASP A 289 -13.11 -10.53 -8.62
CA ASP A 289 -12.21 -11.55 -8.09
C ASP A 289 -10.95 -10.92 -7.48
N GLN A 290 -10.42 -9.85 -8.09
CA GLN A 290 -9.33 -9.06 -7.50
C GLN A 290 -9.72 -8.45 -6.15
N TYR A 291 -10.94 -7.94 -6.01
CA TYR A 291 -11.41 -7.32 -4.75
C TYR A 291 -11.69 -8.35 -3.66
N LEU A 292 -12.25 -9.50 -4.02
CA LEU A 292 -12.41 -10.62 -3.11
C LEU A 292 -11.05 -11.13 -2.61
N THR A 293 -10.09 -11.31 -3.51
CA THR A 293 -8.71 -11.69 -3.14
C THR A 293 -8.09 -10.65 -2.20
N ARG A 294 -8.27 -9.35 -2.47
CA ARG A 294 -7.78 -8.29 -1.60
C ARG A 294 -8.45 -8.33 -0.23
N ARG A 295 -9.76 -8.57 -0.18
CA ARG A 295 -10.51 -8.71 1.07
C ARG A 295 -9.99 -9.87 1.92
N GLU A 296 -9.75 -11.03 1.31
CA GLU A 296 -9.14 -12.20 1.99
C GLU A 296 -7.76 -11.85 2.56
N SER A 297 -6.89 -11.19 1.79
CA SER A 297 -5.58 -10.73 2.25
C SER A 297 -5.67 -9.78 3.45
N ILE A 298 -6.66 -8.88 3.47
CA ILE A 298 -6.90 -7.99 4.61
C ILE A 298 -7.34 -8.78 5.85
N GLN A 299 -8.23 -9.76 5.68
CA GLN A 299 -8.69 -10.63 6.77
C GLN A 299 -7.54 -11.47 7.36
N GLU A 300 -6.68 -12.02 6.51
CA GLU A 300 -5.48 -12.72 6.97
C GLU A 300 -4.54 -11.80 7.76
N GLY A 301 -4.30 -10.59 7.26
CA GLY A 301 -3.50 -9.58 7.97
C GLY A 301 -4.05 -9.27 9.35
N ARG A 302 -5.38 -9.13 9.47
CA ARG A 302 -6.08 -8.93 10.74
C ARG A 302 -5.86 -10.10 11.70
N LEU A 303 -6.01 -11.33 11.22
CA LEU A 303 -5.80 -12.54 12.04
C LEU A 303 -4.35 -12.67 12.51
N ARG A 304 -3.37 -12.30 11.68
CA ARG A 304 -1.95 -12.27 12.06
C ARG A 304 -1.71 -11.22 13.15
N ALA A 305 -2.18 -9.98 12.97
CA ALA A 305 -2.04 -8.93 13.97
C ALA A 305 -2.66 -9.31 15.34
N LEU A 306 -3.81 -10.00 15.34
CA LEU A 306 -4.42 -10.51 16.57
C LEU A 306 -3.57 -11.58 17.27
N ARG A 307 -2.96 -12.50 16.50
CA ARG A 307 -2.06 -13.53 17.04
C ARG A 307 -0.79 -12.91 17.61
N ASP A 308 -0.20 -11.95 16.91
CA ASP A 308 1.02 -11.26 17.35
C ASP A 308 0.78 -10.48 18.64
N ALA A 309 -0.37 -9.79 18.75
CA ALA A 309 -0.78 -9.12 19.97
C ALA A 309 -0.98 -10.11 21.13
N ASP A 310 -1.55 -11.28 20.88
CA ASP A 310 -1.70 -12.31 21.92
C ASP A 310 -0.36 -12.90 22.37
N GLN A 311 0.52 -13.19 21.42
CA GLN A 311 1.87 -13.68 21.70
C GLN A 311 2.67 -12.65 22.50
N GLN A 312 2.58 -11.36 22.15
CA GLN A 312 3.25 -10.29 22.87
C GLN A 312 2.74 -10.18 24.31
N ARG A 313 1.42 -10.32 24.53
CA ARG A 313 0.86 -10.38 25.89
C ARG A 313 1.42 -11.54 26.69
N ARG A 314 1.38 -12.76 26.14
CA ARG A 314 1.94 -13.95 26.82
C ARG A 314 3.43 -13.79 27.12
N TRP A 315 4.21 -13.23 26.19
CA TRP A 315 5.63 -12.96 26.40
C TRP A 315 5.86 -11.97 27.54
N SER A 316 5.07 -10.89 27.59
CA SER A 316 5.16 -9.90 28.66
C SER A 316 4.78 -10.49 30.02
N GLU A 317 3.75 -11.34 30.08
CA GLU A 317 3.34 -12.06 31.29
C GLU A 317 4.42 -13.04 31.77
N GLN A 318 5.04 -13.79 30.86
CA GLN A 318 6.15 -14.69 31.17
C GLN A 318 7.37 -13.92 31.67
N THR A 319 7.71 -12.80 31.03
CA THR A 319 8.82 -11.95 31.45
C THR A 319 8.57 -11.39 32.85
N ALA A 320 7.34 -10.94 33.14
CA ALA A 320 6.96 -10.47 34.46
C ALA A 320 6.97 -11.60 35.52
N ALA A 321 6.56 -12.82 35.16
CA ALA A 321 6.61 -13.98 36.04
C ALA A 321 8.06 -14.42 36.34
N ASN A 322 8.94 -14.44 35.33
CA ASN A 322 10.35 -14.74 35.50
C ASN A 322 11.04 -13.71 36.40
N ALA A 323 10.78 -12.42 36.19
CA ALA A 323 11.31 -11.35 37.04
C ALA A 323 10.85 -11.49 38.51
N ARG A 324 9.64 -12.01 38.76
CA ARG A 324 9.16 -12.32 40.12
C ARG A 324 9.89 -13.54 40.69
N LEU A 325 10.08 -14.59 39.90
CA LEU A 325 10.80 -15.79 40.32
C LEU A 325 12.25 -15.47 40.68
N GLU A 326 12.96 -14.70 39.86
CA GLU A 326 14.33 -14.24 40.16
C GLU A 326 14.39 -13.48 41.48
N ARG A 327 13.44 -12.57 41.74
CA ARG A 327 13.32 -11.87 43.03
C ARG A 327 13.08 -12.82 44.21
N THR A 328 12.23 -13.84 44.04
CA THR A 328 12.00 -14.85 45.10
C THR A 328 13.22 -15.75 45.33
N LEU A 329 13.97 -16.10 44.27
CA LEU A 329 15.18 -16.90 44.39
C LEU A 329 16.31 -16.11 45.05
N HIS A 330 16.48 -14.83 44.71
CA HIS A 330 17.44 -13.96 45.38
C HIS A 330 17.13 -13.84 46.88
N THR A 331 15.88 -13.60 47.26
CA THR A 331 15.47 -13.53 48.67
C THR A 331 15.53 -14.87 49.41
N SER A 332 15.31 -15.99 48.72
CA SER A 332 15.51 -17.33 49.32
C SER A 332 16.99 -17.67 49.48
N SER A 333 17.84 -17.32 48.51
CA SER A 333 19.29 -17.53 48.55
C SER A 333 19.93 -16.80 49.74
N THR A 334 19.54 -15.54 49.97
CA THR A 334 20.02 -14.76 51.12
C THR A 334 19.67 -15.43 52.45
N ARG A 335 18.45 -15.99 52.58
CA ARG A 335 18.04 -16.72 53.80
C ARG A 335 18.83 -18.01 54.00
N THR A 336 19.15 -18.74 52.94
CA THR A 336 19.95 -19.98 53.05
C THR A 336 21.38 -19.67 53.50
N VAL A 337 22.00 -18.60 52.99
CA VAL A 337 23.33 -18.15 53.44
C VAL A 337 23.31 -17.76 54.91
N GLU A 338 22.27 -17.05 55.36
CA GLU A 338 22.08 -16.67 56.77
C GLU A 338 21.99 -17.90 57.68
N VAL A 339 21.17 -18.90 57.31
CA VAL A 339 21.01 -20.15 58.08
C VAL A 339 22.33 -20.92 58.16
N VAL A 340 23.06 -21.07 57.06
CA VAL A 340 24.35 -21.77 57.05
C VAL A 340 25.36 -21.05 57.95
N ALA A 341 25.46 -19.72 57.88
CA ALA A 341 26.36 -18.95 58.74
C ALA A 341 26.05 -19.13 60.23
N ILE A 342 24.76 -19.09 60.61
CA ILE A 342 24.31 -19.34 61.99
C ILE A 342 24.69 -20.77 62.43
N PHE A 343 24.47 -21.76 61.57
CA PHE A 343 24.76 -23.17 61.89
C PHE A 343 26.26 -23.43 62.04
N THR A 344 27.09 -22.88 61.15
CA THR A 344 28.55 -22.98 61.25
C THR A 344 29.07 -22.33 62.53
N ALA A 345 28.52 -21.16 62.90
CA ALA A 345 28.86 -20.50 64.15
C ALA A 345 28.49 -21.37 65.37
N ALA A 346 27.30 -21.99 65.37
CA ALA A 346 26.86 -22.88 66.44
C ALA A 346 27.74 -24.13 66.59
N ILE A 347 28.16 -24.76 65.47
CA ILE A 347 29.08 -25.90 65.49
C ILE A 347 30.45 -25.49 66.04
N ALA A 348 31.00 -24.37 65.56
CA ALA A 348 32.28 -23.85 66.04
C ALA A 348 32.24 -23.56 67.55
N PHE A 349 31.12 -23.05 68.06
CA PHE A 349 30.89 -22.88 69.50
C PHE A 349 30.91 -24.20 70.25
N ALA A 350 30.12 -25.18 69.79
CA ALA A 350 30.00 -26.47 70.46
C ALA A 350 31.37 -27.16 70.55
N ILE A 351 32.13 -27.18 69.45
CA ILE A 351 33.49 -27.74 69.40
C ILE A 351 34.41 -26.98 70.37
N GLY A 352 34.42 -25.64 70.29
CA GLY A 352 35.23 -24.81 71.17
C GLY A 352 34.94 -25.01 72.65
N SER A 353 33.65 -25.09 73.02
CA SER A 353 33.22 -25.33 74.40
C SER A 353 33.60 -26.73 74.88
N LEU A 354 33.48 -27.74 74.02
CA LEU A 354 33.80 -29.13 74.37
C LEU A 354 35.30 -29.29 74.61
N GLN A 355 36.13 -28.65 73.78
CA GLN A 355 37.59 -28.70 73.90
C GLN A 355 38.08 -28.08 75.22
N ILE A 356 37.49 -26.96 75.64
CA ILE A 356 37.77 -26.31 76.94
C ILE A 356 37.34 -27.22 78.10
N THR A 357 36.24 -27.95 77.93
CA THR A 357 35.71 -28.85 78.97
C THR A 357 36.56 -30.11 79.11
N LEU A 358 37.10 -30.64 78.00
CA LEU A 358 37.90 -31.87 77.96
C LEU A 358 39.38 -31.68 78.36
N THR A 359 39.95 -30.48 78.27
CA THR A 359 41.37 -30.22 78.59
C THR A 359 41.67 -29.89 80.08
N GLY A 360 40.66 -30.01 80.95
CA GLY A 360 40.83 -30.74 82.22
C GLY A 360 41.56 -30.14 83.43
N GLU A 361 42.44 -29.14 83.33
CA GLU A 361 43.21 -28.66 84.52
C GLU A 361 42.91 -27.23 85.00
N LEU A 362 42.04 -26.49 84.31
CA LEU A 362 41.74 -25.10 84.69
C LEU A 362 40.79 -24.99 85.90
N PRO A 363 41.01 -24.05 86.84
CA PRO A 363 40.11 -23.76 87.94
C PRO A 363 38.74 -23.26 87.44
N LEU A 364 37.70 -23.47 88.25
CA LEU A 364 36.30 -23.30 87.87
C LEU A 364 35.95 -21.86 87.44
N SER A 365 36.60 -20.86 88.05
CA SER A 365 36.46 -19.45 87.69
C SER A 365 36.93 -19.15 86.26
N ASP A 366 38.06 -19.72 85.85
CA ASP A 366 38.68 -19.44 84.56
C ASP A 366 37.92 -20.14 83.43
N ARG A 367 37.34 -21.32 83.71
CA ARG A 367 36.40 -22.00 82.79
C ARG A 367 35.13 -21.18 82.57
N LEU A 368 34.54 -20.67 83.64
CA LEU A 368 33.37 -19.79 83.56
C LEU A 368 33.69 -18.55 82.73
N TRP A 369 34.85 -17.92 82.97
CA TRP A 369 35.27 -16.74 82.22
C TRP A 369 35.47 -17.05 80.72
N LEU A 370 36.16 -18.14 80.39
CA LEU A 370 36.36 -18.60 79.01
C LEU A 370 35.04 -18.91 78.30
N LEU A 371 34.11 -19.63 78.95
CA LEU A 371 32.79 -19.93 78.39
C LEU A 371 31.98 -18.64 78.16
N THR A 372 32.06 -17.69 79.09
CA THR A 372 31.35 -16.41 78.98
C THR A 372 31.94 -15.56 77.85
N ALA A 373 33.27 -15.51 77.74
CA ALA A 373 33.97 -14.79 76.68
C ALA A 373 33.69 -15.38 75.30
N GLN A 374 33.66 -16.71 75.19
CA GLN A 374 33.38 -17.42 73.94
C GLN A 374 31.92 -17.26 73.54
N GLY A 375 30.98 -17.37 74.50
CA GLY A 375 29.57 -17.09 74.29
C GLY A 375 29.30 -15.64 73.86
N ALA A 376 29.97 -14.67 74.48
CA ALA A 376 29.90 -13.26 74.10
C ALA A 376 30.47 -13.01 72.70
N GLY A 377 31.59 -13.66 72.36
CA GLY A 377 32.18 -13.60 71.02
C GLY A 377 31.23 -14.11 69.93
N LEU A 378 30.52 -15.19 70.21
CA LEU A 378 29.52 -15.74 69.30
C LEU A 378 28.24 -14.94 69.22
N ALA A 379 27.75 -14.39 70.33
CA ALA A 379 26.63 -13.46 70.30
C ALA A 379 26.97 -12.22 69.45
N THR A 380 28.20 -11.72 69.59
CA THR A 380 28.71 -10.59 68.79
C THR A 380 28.85 -10.97 67.30
N PHE A 381 29.39 -12.15 67.00
CA PHE A 381 29.50 -12.64 65.63
C PHE A 381 28.13 -12.84 64.98
N ALA A 382 27.18 -13.44 65.70
CA ALA A 382 25.79 -13.59 65.23
C ALA A 382 25.12 -12.23 64.99
N LEU A 383 25.32 -11.26 65.90
CA LEU A 383 24.83 -9.89 65.71
C LEU A 383 25.46 -9.19 64.51
N LEU A 384 26.76 -9.40 64.24
CA LEU A 384 27.43 -8.85 63.08
C LEU A 384 26.95 -9.48 61.77
N ILE A 385 26.72 -10.78 61.76
CA ILE A 385 26.16 -11.48 60.59
C ILE A 385 24.72 -11.00 60.34
N VAL A 386 23.84 -11.07 61.34
CA VAL A 386 22.43 -10.66 61.21
C VAL A 386 22.32 -9.16 60.90
N GLY A 387 23.06 -8.33 61.66
CA GLY A 387 23.08 -6.88 61.48
C GLY A 387 23.70 -6.46 60.15
N GLY A 388 24.81 -7.07 59.73
CA GLY A 388 25.43 -6.82 58.42
C GLY A 388 24.53 -7.24 57.26
N THR A 389 23.87 -8.39 57.38
CA THR A 389 22.91 -8.87 56.36
C THR A 389 21.69 -7.94 56.28
N TRP A 390 21.18 -7.46 57.42
CA TRP A 390 20.08 -6.50 57.47
C TRP A 390 20.47 -5.13 56.86
N LEU A 391 21.68 -4.65 57.11
CA LEU A 391 22.16 -3.36 56.59
C LEU A 391 22.39 -3.42 55.07
N ILE A 392 22.91 -4.53 54.55
CA ILE A 392 23.09 -4.76 53.11
C ILE A 392 21.74 -4.88 52.39
N THR A 393 20.80 -5.65 52.95
CA THR A 393 19.47 -5.83 52.36
C THR A 393 18.63 -4.55 52.41
N ARG A 394 18.71 -3.77 53.50
CA ARG A 394 18.00 -2.48 53.64
C ARG A 394 18.49 -1.41 52.66
N ASN A 395 19.78 -1.36 52.35
CA ASN A 395 20.31 -0.38 51.38
C ASN A 395 19.90 -0.69 49.93
N GLN A 396 19.58 -1.95 49.60
CA GLN A 396 19.08 -2.30 48.28
C GLN A 396 17.60 -1.90 48.07
N ASP A 397 16.79 -1.87 49.13
CA ASP A 397 15.39 -1.43 49.07
C ASP A 397 15.21 0.11 49.01
N HIS A 398 16.27 0.92 49.19
CA HIS A 398 16.21 2.38 49.06
C HIS A 398 16.91 2.92 47.80
N GLY A 399 17.72 2.10 47.11
CA GLY A 399 18.35 2.50 45.85
C GLY A 399 17.46 2.37 44.61
N GLY A 400 16.30 1.71 44.71
CA GLY A 400 15.37 1.51 43.59
C GLY A 400 14.39 2.66 43.33
N ASP A 401 14.18 3.56 44.30
CA ASP A 401 13.19 4.63 44.20
C ASP A 401 13.76 5.96 43.63
N GLU A 402 15.08 6.05 43.40
CA GLU A 402 15.72 7.25 42.80
C GLU A 402 15.91 7.17 41.28
N GLU A 403 15.67 6.01 40.63
CA GLU A 403 15.82 5.85 39.17
C GLU A 403 14.51 6.05 38.38
N GLU A 404 13.40 6.37 39.06
CA GLU A 404 12.07 6.64 38.43
C GLU A 404 11.63 8.12 38.51
N ARG A 405 12.59 9.07 38.61
CA ARG A 405 12.34 10.52 38.45
C ARG A 405 13.05 11.13 37.25
#